data_AF-A0A3C0XGV7-F1
#
_entry.id   AF-A0A3C0XGV7-F1
#
_cell.length_a   1.000
_cell.length_b   1.000
_cell.length_c   1.000
_cell.angle_alpha   90.00
_cell.angle_beta   90.00
_cell.angle_gamma   90.00
#
_symmetry.space_group_name_H-M   'P 1'
#
loop_
_entity.id
_entity.type
_entity.pdbx_description
1 polymer ?
#
loop_
_entity_poly.entity_id
_entity_poly.type
_entity_poly.pdbx_seq_one_letter_code
_entity_poly.pdbx_strand_id
1 'polypeptide(L)'
;MDTFLGVPSPRRYTTHCPSGHEYTPENGYVNPTTGNRQCRACAVERGRRKFREKLYGLSLDAYTAILERQSGRCAICHTPASGELALAADHDHATGVIRGLLCSRCNNGLGSFRDDSALLRTAAAYLNAEPAVMPAVLPPFVGQRCSCGAWAAGMARDASDVPVPICLTCFGRAIGRTGKRQRGRPRLPEGFRVLVSKSDYQLD
;
A
#
# COMPACT_ATOMS: atom_id res chain seq x y z
N MET A 1 -46.49 51.74 -0.03
CA MET A 1 -46.29 51.42 -1.46
C MET A 1 -44.80 51.25 -1.68
N ASP A 2 -44.47 50.17 -2.37
CA ASP A 2 -43.18 49.78 -2.95
C ASP A 2 -42.03 49.32 -2.05
N THR A 3 -42.15 48.02 -1.74
CA THR A 3 -41.10 46.99 -1.80
C THR A 3 -39.95 47.29 -2.78
N PHE A 4 -38.74 47.45 -2.26
CA PHE A 4 -37.52 47.09 -3.00
C PHE A 4 -36.91 45.84 -2.38
N LEU A 5 -37.40 44.68 -2.84
CA LEU A 5 -36.72 43.42 -2.69
C LEU A 5 -35.39 43.53 -3.46
N GLY A 6 -34.27 43.51 -2.74
CA GLY A 6 -32.96 43.40 -3.35
C GLY A 6 -32.91 42.18 -4.26
N VAL A 7 -32.83 42.41 -5.58
CA VAL A 7 -32.67 41.34 -6.56
C VAL A 7 -31.31 40.68 -6.27
N PRO A 8 -31.26 39.40 -5.88
CA PRO A 8 -29.97 38.73 -5.75
C PRO A 8 -29.33 38.71 -7.14
N SER A 9 -28.11 39.24 -7.26
CA SER A 9 -27.39 39.21 -8.54
C SER A 9 -27.43 37.79 -9.09
N PRO A 10 -27.80 37.56 -10.37
CA PRO A 10 -27.80 36.21 -10.91
C PRO A 10 -26.38 35.70 -10.74
N ARG A 11 -26.20 34.64 -9.94
CA ARG A 11 -24.91 33.95 -9.88
C ARG A 11 -24.59 33.65 -11.32
N ARG A 12 -23.61 34.36 -11.90
CA ARG A 12 -23.21 34.15 -13.29
C ARG A 12 -22.97 32.67 -13.39
N TYR A 13 -23.80 31.97 -14.16
CA TYR A 13 -23.58 30.56 -14.44
C TYR A 13 -22.26 30.53 -15.18
N THR A 14 -21.17 30.32 -14.45
CA THR A 14 -19.83 30.31 -15.04
C THR A 14 -19.85 29.21 -16.09
N THR A 15 -19.84 29.61 -17.36
CA THR A 15 -19.85 28.71 -18.51
C THR A 15 -18.51 27.98 -18.63
N HIS A 16 -17.48 28.52 -18.00
CA HIS A 16 -16.12 27.99 -17.99
C HIS A 16 -15.61 27.80 -16.56
N CYS A 17 -14.72 26.83 -16.37
CA CYS A 17 -14.03 26.62 -15.10
C CYS A 17 -12.92 27.67 -14.88
N PRO A 18 -12.31 27.76 -13.68
CA PRO A 18 -11.22 28.72 -13.42
C PRO A 18 -9.99 28.57 -14.32
N SER A 19 -9.80 27.39 -14.93
CA SER A 19 -8.74 27.15 -15.92
C SER A 19 -9.19 27.42 -17.36
N GLY A 20 -10.39 27.96 -17.57
CA GLY A 20 -10.91 28.35 -18.88
C GLY A 20 -11.58 27.25 -19.70
N HIS A 21 -11.78 26.03 -19.18
CA HIS A 21 -12.47 24.97 -19.91
C HIS A 21 -13.99 25.13 -19.85
N GLU A 22 -14.67 24.96 -20.98
CA GLU A 22 -16.13 25.02 -21.07
C GLU A 22 -16.81 23.87 -20.31
N TYR A 23 -17.90 24.18 -19.60
CA TYR A 23 -18.74 23.20 -18.91
C TYR A 23 -19.83 22.64 -19.83
N THR A 24 -19.43 21.84 -20.82
CA THR A 24 -20.35 21.02 -21.61
C THR A 24 -20.85 19.81 -20.78
N PRO A 25 -21.90 19.08 -21.20
CA PRO A 25 -22.32 17.84 -20.53
C PRO A 25 -21.19 16.80 -20.40
N GLU A 26 -20.23 16.80 -21.32
CA GLU A 26 -19.10 15.88 -21.36
C GLU A 26 -17.98 16.29 -20.40
N ASN A 27 -17.75 17.59 -20.21
CA ASN A 27 -16.65 18.13 -19.40
C ASN A 27 -17.10 18.61 -18.00
N GLY A 28 -18.38 18.91 -17.83
CA GLY A 28 -18.99 19.30 -16.56
C GLY A 28 -19.48 18.09 -15.77
N TYR A 29 -19.23 18.11 -14.47
CA TYR A 29 -19.84 17.19 -13.52
C TYR A 29 -20.27 17.97 -12.29
N VAL A 30 -21.51 17.81 -11.83
CA VAL A 30 -21.97 18.40 -10.57
C VAL A 30 -21.98 17.31 -9.52
N ASN A 31 -21.21 17.52 -8.45
CA ASN A 31 -21.17 16.58 -7.34
C ASN A 31 -22.53 16.58 -6.62
N PRO A 32 -23.24 15.44 -6.54
CA PRO A 32 -24.61 15.40 -6.01
C PRO A 32 -24.69 15.64 -4.50
N THR A 33 -23.57 15.46 -3.78
CA THR A 33 -23.50 15.67 -2.33
C THR A 33 -23.21 17.11 -1.96
N THR A 34 -22.33 17.78 -2.72
CA THR A 34 -21.82 19.13 -2.38
C THR A 34 -22.37 20.23 -3.27
N GLY A 35 -23.00 19.88 -4.40
CA GLY A 35 -23.44 20.83 -5.44
C GLY A 35 -22.29 21.47 -6.22
N ASN A 36 -21.03 21.18 -5.88
CA ASN A 36 -19.87 21.78 -6.52
C ASN A 36 -19.68 21.25 -7.94
N ARG A 37 -19.46 22.17 -8.88
CA ARG A 37 -19.16 21.85 -10.27
C ARG A 37 -17.68 21.49 -10.42
N GLN A 38 -17.41 20.39 -11.09
CA GLN A 38 -16.09 19.88 -11.41
C GLN A 38 -15.89 19.87 -12.92
N CYS A 39 -14.70 20.26 -13.35
CA CYS A 39 -14.25 20.15 -14.72
C CYS A 39 -13.45 18.86 -14.88
N ARG A 40 -13.89 17.97 -15.78
CA ARG A 40 -13.25 16.68 -16.04
C ARG A 40 -11.87 16.88 -16.66
N ALA A 41 -11.69 17.83 -17.58
CA ALA A 41 -10.38 18.18 -18.13
C ALA A 41 -9.39 18.60 -17.02
N CYS A 42 -9.81 19.50 -16.11
CA CYS A 42 -8.98 19.85 -14.95
C CYS A 42 -8.70 18.66 -14.02
N ALA A 43 -9.65 17.73 -13.88
CA ALA A 43 -9.45 16.52 -13.08
C ALA A 43 -8.42 15.58 -13.72
N VAL A 44 -8.46 15.42 -15.05
CA VAL A 44 -7.47 14.67 -15.83
C VAL A 44 -6.08 15.30 -15.67
N GLU A 45 -5.95 16.61 -15.86
CA GLU A 45 -4.67 17.32 -15.71
C GLU A 45 -4.10 17.21 -14.29
N ARG A 46 -4.94 17.34 -13.25
CA ARG A 46 -4.50 17.07 -11.87
C ARG A 46 -4.04 15.62 -11.69
N GLY A 47 -4.71 14.66 -12.33
CA GLY A 47 -4.31 13.25 -12.33
C GLY A 47 -2.94 13.05 -12.97
N ARG A 48 -2.72 13.63 -14.16
CA ARG A 48 -1.43 13.62 -14.87
C ARG A 48 -0.31 14.28 -14.07
N ARG A 49 -0.58 15.42 -13.44
CA ARG A 49 0.40 16.09 -12.58
C ARG A 49 0.80 15.23 -11.39
N LYS A 50 -0.19 14.70 -10.64
CA LYS A 50 0.09 13.77 -9.52
C LYS A 50 0.85 12.53 -9.98
N PHE A 51 0.59 12.06 -11.19
CA PHE A 51 1.33 10.96 -11.80
C PHE A 51 2.80 11.34 -12.06
N ARG A 52 3.07 12.50 -12.68
CA ARG A 52 4.44 12.99 -12.93
C ARG A 52 5.20 13.27 -11.63
N GLU A 53 4.54 13.82 -10.62
CA GLU A 53 5.10 14.01 -9.27
C GLU A 53 5.54 12.67 -8.67
N LYS A 54 4.69 11.64 -8.74
CA LYS A 54 5.02 10.28 -8.25
C LYS A 54 6.17 9.61 -9.01
N LEU A 55 6.38 10.01 -10.26
CA LEU A 55 7.40 9.48 -11.13
C LEU A 55 8.65 10.35 -11.21
N TYR A 56 8.75 11.41 -10.39
CA TYR A 56 9.89 12.33 -10.36
C TYR A 56 10.24 12.90 -11.74
N GLY A 57 9.21 13.23 -12.53
CA GLY A 57 9.37 13.78 -13.88
C GLY A 57 9.58 12.74 -14.98
N LEU A 58 9.64 11.45 -14.67
CA LEU A 58 9.72 10.39 -15.67
C LEU A 58 8.44 10.36 -16.54
N SER A 59 8.60 10.26 -17.86
CA SER A 59 7.47 10.03 -18.77
C SER A 59 6.93 8.62 -18.61
N LEU A 60 5.68 8.38 -19.05
CA LEU A 60 5.10 7.04 -19.04
C LEU A 60 5.92 6.08 -19.93
N ASP A 61 6.35 6.52 -21.12
CA ASP A 61 7.15 5.69 -22.01
C ASP A 61 8.49 5.31 -21.39
N ALA A 62 9.14 6.24 -20.68
CA ALA A 62 10.38 5.95 -19.96
C ALA A 62 10.13 5.00 -18.78
N TYR A 63 9.03 5.17 -18.05
CA TYR A 63 8.63 4.22 -17.00
C TYR A 63 8.41 2.81 -17.58
N THR A 64 7.66 2.70 -18.68
CA THR A 64 7.37 1.44 -19.37
C THR A 64 8.66 0.79 -19.87
N ALA A 65 9.58 1.56 -20.45
CA ALA A 65 10.87 1.05 -20.90
C ALA A 65 11.71 0.48 -19.75
N ILE A 66 11.71 1.11 -18.56
CA ILE A 66 12.38 0.56 -17.38
C ILE A 66 11.65 -0.71 -16.90
N LEU A 67 10.32 -0.70 -16.88
CA LEU A 67 9.51 -1.84 -16.47
C LEU A 67 9.77 -3.06 -17.37
N GLU A 68 9.85 -2.88 -18.69
CA GLU A 68 10.19 -3.91 -19.66
C GLU A 68 11.61 -4.44 -19.45
N ARG A 69 12.60 -3.56 -19.26
CA ARG A 69 13.98 -3.96 -18.92
C ARG A 69 14.05 -4.77 -17.63
N GLN A 70 13.16 -4.50 -16.67
CA GLN A 70 13.02 -5.27 -15.44
C GLN A 70 12.06 -6.47 -15.55
N SER A 71 11.64 -6.85 -16.77
CA SER A 71 10.73 -7.96 -17.03
C SER A 71 9.41 -7.87 -16.24
N GLY A 72 8.88 -6.65 -16.08
CA GLY A 72 7.64 -6.39 -15.35
C GLY A 72 7.73 -6.61 -13.84
N ARG A 73 8.93 -6.55 -13.24
CA ARG A 73 9.19 -6.94 -11.84
C ARG A 73 9.97 -5.89 -11.07
N CYS A 74 9.87 -5.95 -9.74
CA CYS A 74 10.73 -5.18 -8.83
C CYS A 74 12.21 -5.49 -9.10
N ALA A 75 13.06 -4.46 -9.21
CA ALA A 75 14.50 -4.64 -9.46
C ALA A 75 15.25 -5.39 -8.35
N ILE A 76 14.73 -5.35 -7.11
CA ILE A 76 15.38 -5.96 -5.94
C ILE A 76 14.81 -7.36 -5.64
N CYS A 77 13.51 -7.49 -5.43
CA CYS A 77 12.91 -8.74 -4.99
C CYS A 77 12.22 -9.55 -6.10
N HIS A 78 12.24 -9.05 -7.34
CA HIS A 78 11.66 -9.69 -8.53
C HIS A 78 10.16 -10.04 -8.44
N THR A 79 9.46 -9.49 -7.46
CA THR A 79 8.00 -9.60 -7.37
C THR A 79 7.36 -8.91 -8.57
N PRO A 80 6.43 -9.56 -9.29
CA PRO A 80 5.72 -8.96 -10.41
C PRO A 80 5.00 -7.68 -10.04
N ALA A 81 4.96 -6.72 -10.96
CA ALA A 81 4.07 -5.59 -10.88
C ALA A 81 2.61 -6.09 -10.89
N SER A 82 1.81 -5.67 -9.91
CA SER A 82 0.39 -6.04 -9.81
C SER A 82 -0.53 -5.02 -10.48
N GLY A 83 -0.13 -4.51 -11.65
CA GLY A 83 -0.82 -3.45 -12.39
C GLY A 83 0.15 -2.53 -13.12
N GLU A 84 -0.41 -1.65 -13.96
CA GLU A 84 0.32 -0.78 -14.91
C GLU A 84 1.35 0.14 -14.23
N LEU A 85 1.08 0.61 -13.02
CA LEU A 85 1.94 1.54 -12.25
C LEU A 85 2.13 1.07 -10.81
N ALA A 86 2.30 -0.25 -10.64
CA ALA A 86 2.38 -0.86 -9.31
C ALA A 86 3.74 -0.69 -8.61
N LEU A 87 4.79 -0.28 -9.34
CA LEU A 87 6.14 -0.11 -8.80
C LEU A 87 6.48 1.38 -8.69
N ALA A 88 7.17 1.74 -7.62
CA ALA A 88 7.65 3.09 -7.38
C ALA A 88 8.96 3.33 -8.15
N ALA A 89 9.13 4.52 -8.71
CA ALA A 89 10.40 4.96 -9.28
C ALA A 89 11.37 5.30 -8.15
N ASP A 90 12.36 4.42 -7.95
CA ASP A 90 13.47 4.64 -7.04
C ASP A 90 14.47 5.60 -7.68
N HIS A 91 14.96 6.56 -6.90
CA HIS A 91 15.83 7.61 -7.39
C HIS A 91 16.88 7.98 -6.34
N ASP A 92 18.02 8.43 -6.82
CA ASP A 92 19.05 9.00 -5.97
C ASP A 92 18.61 10.38 -5.46
N HIS A 93 18.60 10.58 -4.15
CA HIS A 93 18.10 11.81 -3.53
C HIS A 93 19.01 13.03 -3.72
N ALA A 94 20.28 12.84 -4.09
CA ALA A 94 21.21 13.94 -4.34
C ALA A 94 21.15 14.43 -5.80
N THR A 95 20.96 13.50 -6.74
CA THR A 95 21.06 13.77 -8.20
C THR A 95 19.72 13.71 -8.92
N GLY A 96 18.69 13.10 -8.31
CA GLY A 96 17.39 12.84 -8.95
C GLY A 96 17.42 11.72 -10.00
N VAL A 97 18.56 11.06 -10.21
CA VAL A 97 18.68 9.98 -11.21
C VAL A 97 17.81 8.79 -10.81
N ILE A 98 16.93 8.38 -11.72
CA ILE A 98 16.12 7.17 -11.55
C ILE A 98 17.02 5.94 -11.64
N ARG A 99 17.04 5.12 -10.59
CA ARG A 99 17.82 3.88 -10.51
C ARG A 99 17.04 2.68 -11.03
N GLY A 100 15.73 2.65 -10.81
CA GLY A 100 14.85 1.57 -11.27
C GLY A 100 13.45 1.63 -10.68
N LEU A 101 12.66 0.58 -10.89
CA LEU A 101 11.31 0.44 -10.34
C LEU A 101 11.27 -0.61 -9.24
N LEU A 102 10.78 -0.22 -8.06
CA LEU A 102 10.76 -1.07 -6.86
C LEU A 102 9.33 -1.26 -6.33
N CYS A 103 9.05 -2.42 -5.73
CA CYS A 103 7.82 -2.57 -4.96
C CYS A 103 7.89 -1.69 -3.70
N SER A 104 6.74 -1.31 -3.15
CA SER A 104 6.67 -0.41 -1.98
C SER A 104 7.49 -0.91 -0.78
N ARG A 105 7.59 -2.22 -0.58
CA ARG A 105 8.38 -2.83 0.49
C ARG A 105 9.88 -2.63 0.29
N CYS A 106 10.38 -2.87 -0.92
CA CYS A 106 11.80 -2.69 -1.23
C CYS A 106 12.17 -1.21 -1.18
N ASN A 107 11.35 -0.33 -1.76
CA ASN A 107 11.59 1.12 -1.75
C ASN A 107 11.65 1.67 -0.32
N ASN A 108 10.66 1.34 0.53
CA ASN A 108 10.66 1.75 1.93
C ASN A 108 11.79 1.09 2.74
N GLY A 109 12.21 -0.12 2.33
CA GLY A 109 13.36 -0.80 2.89
C GLY A 109 14.64 0.03 2.70
N LEU A 110 14.92 0.47 1.47
CA LEU A 110 16.07 1.34 1.19
C LEU A 110 16.03 2.62 2.02
N GLY A 111 14.88 3.32 2.05
CA GLY A 111 14.72 4.53 2.85
C GLY A 111 14.88 4.31 4.35
N SER A 112 14.46 3.15 4.88
CA SER A 112 14.70 2.77 6.29
C SER A 112 16.19 2.63 6.63
N PHE A 113 17.00 2.29 5.63
CA PHE A 113 18.46 2.26 5.71
C PHE A 113 19.11 3.53 5.15
N ARG A 114 18.35 4.63 5.03
CA ARG A 114 18.81 5.96 4.60
C ARG A 114 19.46 5.97 3.20
N ASP A 115 19.07 5.01 2.36
CA ASP A 115 19.66 4.80 1.04
C ASP A 115 21.19 4.60 1.08
N ASP A 116 21.73 4.16 2.24
CA ASP A 116 23.16 3.97 2.47
C ASP A 116 23.55 2.52 2.20
N SER A 117 24.33 2.32 1.13
CA SER A 117 24.81 1.01 0.73
C SER A 117 25.76 0.35 1.75
N ALA A 118 26.53 1.13 2.52
CA ALA A 118 27.40 0.59 3.56
C ALA A 118 26.58 0.06 4.73
N LEU A 119 25.57 0.82 5.17
CA LEU A 119 24.66 0.40 6.22
C LEU A 119 23.86 -0.85 5.81
N LEU A 120 23.43 -0.95 4.55
CA LEU A 120 22.77 -2.15 4.01
C LEU A 120 23.69 -3.38 4.07
N ARG A 121 24.98 -3.24 3.75
CA ARG A 121 25.96 -4.33 3.89
C ARG A 121 26.14 -4.75 5.34
N THR A 122 26.21 -3.79 6.27
CA THR A 122 26.27 -4.08 7.70
C THR A 122 25.01 -4.80 8.19
N ALA A 123 23.83 -4.39 7.72
CA ALA A 123 22.57 -5.06 8.04
C ALA A 123 22.53 -6.51 7.51
N ALA A 124 23.04 -6.75 6.31
CA ALA A 124 23.17 -8.09 5.76
C ALA A 124 24.18 -8.95 6.57
N ALA A 125 25.30 -8.37 6.98
CA ALA A 125 26.27 -9.04 7.85
C ALA A 125 25.64 -9.41 9.21
N TYR A 126 24.86 -8.49 9.80
CA TYR A 126 24.15 -8.74 11.07
C TYR A 126 23.21 -9.95 10.99
N LEU A 127 22.48 -10.13 9.88
CA LEU A 127 21.60 -11.29 9.69
C LEU A 127 22.35 -12.63 9.64
N ASN A 128 23.62 -12.61 9.23
CA ASN A 128 24.48 -13.80 9.11
C ASN A 128 25.42 -13.97 10.31
N ALA A 129 25.42 -13.02 11.25
CA ALA A 129 26.26 -13.08 12.43
C ALA A 129 25.75 -14.17 13.39
N GLU A 130 26.65 -14.66 14.24
CA GLU A 130 26.24 -15.58 15.31
C GLU A 130 25.22 -14.90 16.23
N PRO A 131 24.20 -15.64 16.67
CA PRO A 131 23.17 -15.08 17.55
C PRO A 131 23.79 -14.71 18.89
N ALA A 132 23.47 -13.50 19.38
CA ALA A 132 23.95 -13.04 20.69
C ALA A 132 23.48 -13.94 21.85
N VAL A 133 22.29 -14.52 21.71
CA VAL A 133 21.72 -15.46 22.68
C VAL A 133 20.92 -16.51 21.93
N MET A 134 21.10 -17.77 22.32
CA MET A 134 20.19 -18.86 21.97
C MET A 134 19.22 -19.07 23.11
N PRO A 135 17.91 -18.74 22.94
CA PRO A 135 16.93 -19.00 23.99
C PRO A 135 16.84 -20.49 24.26
N ALA A 136 16.84 -20.87 25.55
CA ALA A 136 16.78 -22.27 25.98
C ALA A 136 15.47 -22.96 25.56
N VAL A 137 14.38 -22.19 25.48
CA VAL A 137 13.06 -22.67 25.06
C VAL A 137 12.47 -21.68 24.06
N LEU A 138 12.10 -22.18 22.89
CA LEU A 138 11.38 -21.40 21.88
C LEU A 138 9.87 -21.62 22.02
N PRO A 139 9.05 -20.57 21.84
CA PRO A 139 7.61 -20.75 21.69
C PRO A 139 7.31 -21.73 20.54
N PRO A 140 6.27 -22.57 20.66
CA PRO A 140 6.05 -23.69 19.75
C PRO A 140 5.82 -23.25 18.29
N PHE A 141 5.39 -22.02 18.05
CA PHE A 141 5.12 -21.48 16.71
C PHE A 141 6.38 -20.95 15.99
N VAL A 142 7.50 -20.77 16.69
CA VAL A 142 8.73 -20.26 16.07
C VAL A 142 9.23 -21.24 15.01
N GLY A 143 9.69 -20.72 13.88
CA GLY A 143 10.11 -21.55 12.74
C GLY A 143 8.95 -22.10 11.90
N GLN A 144 7.70 -21.97 12.34
CA GLN A 144 6.54 -22.50 11.63
C GLN A 144 5.89 -21.47 10.70
N ARG A 145 5.19 -21.97 9.67
CA ARG A 145 4.42 -21.16 8.72
C ARG A 145 2.94 -21.40 8.92
N CYS A 146 2.16 -20.31 8.93
CA CYS A 146 0.72 -20.38 8.80
C CYS A 146 0.33 -20.94 7.43
N SER A 147 -0.85 -21.54 7.32
CA SER A 147 -1.41 -22.06 6.05
C SER A 147 -1.47 -21.03 4.91
N CYS A 148 -1.46 -19.73 5.22
CA CYS A 148 -1.35 -18.67 4.21
C CYS A 148 0.09 -18.34 3.74
N GLY A 149 1.09 -19.09 4.22
CA GLY A 149 2.51 -18.91 3.92
C GLY A 149 3.25 -17.87 4.76
N ALA A 150 2.54 -17.08 5.57
CA ALA A 150 3.16 -16.12 6.50
C ALA A 150 3.81 -16.84 7.70
N TRP A 151 4.82 -16.20 8.31
CA TRP A 151 5.37 -16.67 9.58
C TRP A 151 4.30 -16.72 10.66
N ALA A 152 4.30 -17.80 11.44
CA ALA A 152 3.40 -17.96 12.57
C ALA A 152 3.77 -17.00 13.70
N ALA A 153 2.76 -16.54 14.44
CA ALA A 153 2.92 -15.69 15.61
C ALA A 153 2.15 -16.25 16.82
N GLY A 154 1.70 -17.49 16.72
CA GLY A 154 0.88 -18.19 17.70
C GLY A 154 0.42 -19.54 17.18
N MET A 155 -0.30 -20.27 18.04
CA MET A 155 -0.96 -21.53 17.72
C MET A 155 -2.49 -21.36 17.81
N ALA A 156 -3.23 -22.03 16.93
CA ALA A 156 -4.67 -22.20 17.02
C ALA A 156 -5.02 -23.69 17.00
N ARG A 157 -6.26 -24.07 17.31
CA ARG A 157 -6.79 -25.40 17.02
C ARG A 157 -7.68 -25.36 15.79
N ASP A 158 -7.52 -26.35 14.92
CA ASP A 158 -8.42 -26.55 13.79
C ASP A 158 -9.74 -27.24 14.21
N ALA A 159 -10.58 -27.59 13.23
CA ALA A 159 -11.86 -28.24 13.47
C ALA A 159 -11.74 -29.65 14.07
N SER A 160 -10.56 -30.27 14.00
CA SER A 160 -10.25 -31.57 14.59
C SER A 160 -9.52 -31.43 15.94
N ASP A 161 -9.51 -30.23 16.50
CA ASP A 161 -8.84 -29.88 17.76
C ASP A 161 -7.31 -30.03 17.71
N VAL A 162 -6.69 -30.04 16.52
CA VAL A 162 -5.24 -30.18 16.35
C VAL A 162 -4.54 -28.81 16.39
N PRO A 163 -3.44 -28.64 17.15
CA PRO A 163 -2.66 -27.41 17.15
C PRO A 163 -2.04 -27.12 15.77
N VAL A 164 -2.30 -25.93 15.24
CA VAL A 164 -1.80 -25.47 13.96
C VAL A 164 -1.23 -24.04 14.03
N PRO A 165 -0.15 -23.74 13.32
CA PRO A 165 0.46 -22.41 13.31
C PRO A 165 -0.45 -21.35 12.67
N ILE A 166 -0.57 -20.18 13.31
CA ILE A 166 -1.40 -19.08 12.84
C ILE A 166 -0.62 -17.75 12.84
N CYS A 167 -0.72 -16.98 11.75
CA CYS A 167 -0.12 -15.64 11.68
C CYS A 167 -1.05 -14.58 12.28
N LEU A 168 -0.51 -13.42 12.68
CA LEU A 168 -1.28 -12.31 13.27
C LEU A 168 -2.49 -11.90 12.41
N THR A 169 -2.34 -11.90 11.08
CA THR A 169 -3.41 -11.53 10.16
C THR A 169 -4.53 -12.57 10.11
N CYS A 170 -4.19 -13.86 10.02
CA CYS A 170 -5.20 -14.93 10.03
C CYS A 170 -5.90 -15.01 11.39
N PHE A 171 -5.15 -14.82 12.49
CA PHE A 171 -5.72 -14.71 13.83
C PHE A 171 -6.73 -13.56 13.91
N GLY A 172 -6.32 -12.34 13.53
CA GLY A 172 -7.20 -11.17 13.54
C GLY A 172 -8.46 -11.34 12.68
N ARG A 173 -8.41 -12.14 11.61
CA ARG A 173 -9.59 -12.51 10.82
C ARG A 173 -10.49 -13.51 11.53
N ALA A 174 -9.90 -14.52 12.17
CA ALA A 174 -10.64 -15.54 12.94
C ALA A 174 -11.49 -14.91 14.03
N ILE A 175 -10.93 -13.93 14.73
CA ILE A 175 -11.60 -13.23 15.86
C ILE A 175 -12.33 -11.94 15.42
N GLY A 176 -12.54 -11.74 14.12
CA GLY A 176 -13.33 -10.62 13.60
C GLY A 176 -12.71 -9.22 13.74
N ARG A 177 -11.41 -9.10 14.09
CA ARG A 177 -10.73 -7.80 14.32
C ARG A 177 -10.25 -7.08 13.06
N THR A 178 -10.10 -7.74 11.92
CA THR A 178 -9.65 -7.07 10.68
C THR A 178 -10.81 -6.81 9.73
N GLY A 179 -11.24 -5.54 9.64
CA GLY A 179 -12.47 -5.11 8.96
C GLY A 179 -12.51 -5.13 7.42
N LYS A 180 -11.52 -5.67 6.69
CA LYS A 180 -11.60 -5.77 5.21
C LYS A 180 -10.96 -7.05 4.68
N ARG A 181 -11.74 -7.78 3.86
CA ARG A 181 -11.29 -8.96 3.08
C ARG A 181 -10.25 -8.53 2.05
N GLN A 182 -9.07 -9.14 2.05
CA GLN A 182 -8.19 -9.09 0.88
C GLN A 182 -8.59 -10.22 -0.08
N ARG A 183 -8.80 -9.91 -1.36
CA ARG A 183 -9.11 -10.90 -2.41
C ARG A 183 -7.96 -11.93 -2.51
N GLY A 184 -8.30 -13.22 -2.61
CA GLY A 184 -7.34 -14.29 -2.95
C GLY A 184 -6.62 -14.98 -1.79
N ARG A 185 -6.94 -14.72 -0.51
CA ARG A 185 -6.38 -15.48 0.63
C ARG A 185 -7.44 -16.39 1.27
N PRO A 186 -7.11 -17.66 1.60
CA PRO A 186 -8.06 -18.61 2.15
C PRO A 186 -8.63 -18.11 3.48
N ARG A 187 -9.92 -18.38 3.73
CA ARG A 187 -10.50 -18.27 5.08
C ARG A 187 -9.89 -19.40 5.93
N LEU A 188 -9.75 -19.16 7.23
CA LEU A 188 -9.64 -20.30 8.14
C LEU A 188 -10.95 -21.09 8.04
N PRO A 189 -10.89 -22.43 7.96
CA PRO A 189 -12.07 -23.29 7.99
C PRO A 189 -13.01 -22.95 9.16
N GLU A 190 -14.30 -23.22 9.00
CA GLU A 190 -15.25 -23.17 10.11
C GLU A 190 -14.81 -24.13 11.22
N GLY A 191 -14.88 -23.70 12.49
CA GLY A 191 -14.52 -24.53 13.66
C GLY A 191 -13.18 -24.22 14.34
N PHE A 192 -12.39 -23.27 13.84
CA PHE A 192 -11.12 -22.90 14.48
C PHE A 192 -11.32 -22.23 15.86
N ARG A 193 -10.64 -22.74 16.90
CA ARG A 193 -10.59 -22.15 18.26
C ARG A 193 -9.15 -21.75 18.60
N VAL A 194 -8.91 -20.51 19.02
CA VAL A 194 -7.55 -20.04 19.28
C VAL A 194 -7.13 -20.38 20.70
N LEU A 195 -5.90 -20.89 20.87
CA LEU A 195 -5.36 -21.31 22.16
C LEU A 195 -4.74 -20.19 22.98
N VAL A 196 -4.38 -19.07 22.36
CA VAL A 196 -3.57 -18.04 23.00
C VAL A 196 -4.40 -16.81 23.33
N SER A 197 -4.64 -16.62 24.61
CA SER A 197 -5.09 -15.35 25.19
C SER A 197 -3.86 -14.44 25.37
N LYS A 198 -4.04 -13.10 25.33
CA LYS A 198 -2.94 -12.16 25.66
C LYS A 198 -2.35 -12.39 27.07
N SER A 199 -3.07 -13.08 27.96
CA SER A 199 -2.65 -13.43 29.32
C SER A 199 -1.55 -14.48 29.39
N ASP A 200 -1.36 -15.30 28.35
CA ASP A 200 -0.49 -16.49 28.42
C ASP A 200 0.98 -16.16 28.10
N TYR A 201 1.30 -14.85 28.02
CA TYR A 201 2.64 -14.29 27.75
C TYR A 201 3.29 -13.68 29.00
N GLN A 202 2.86 -14.07 30.22
CA GLN A 202 3.67 -13.77 31.40
C GLN A 202 4.84 -14.75 31.42
N LEU A 203 6.00 -14.25 30.98
CA LEU A 203 7.29 -14.85 31.29
C LEU A 203 7.55 -14.53 32.76
N ASP A 204 7.71 -15.56 33.59
CA ASP A 204 8.20 -15.44 34.97
C ASP A 204 9.58 -14.77 35.03
#